data_AF-A0A927MN13-F1
#
_entry.id   AF-A0A927MN13-F1
#
_cell.length_a   1.000
_cell.length_b   1.000
_cell.length_c   1.000
_cell.angle_alpha   90.00
_cell.angle_beta   90.00
_cell.angle_gamma   90.00
#
_symmetry.space_group_name_H-M   'P 1'
#
loop_
_entity.id
_entity.type
_entity.pdbx_description
1 polymer ?
#
loop_
_entity_poly.entity_id
_entity_poly.type
_entity_poly.pdbx_seq_one_letter_code
_entity_poly.pdbx_strand_id
1 'polypeptide(L)'
;MQNKLNITEQLEYILHEEYNSNKLYIIALSITKDSYLAEDVVQDSFIKMKEKYHKLEDKEKLKPWLKKIVRNTAINVYIQQKKMRERLVFDYNLENEVCLKNSVEEIIDQKVNEEFANQLISKLEPQFRQVIILRYKKDLTLNEIAQDLNISLGTVKSRLNRSLFKLKKYL
;
A
#
# COMPACT_ATOMS: atom_id res chain seq x y z
N MET A 1 -31.56 -24.17 17.99
CA MET A 1 -30.42 -23.50 18.65
C MET A 1 -29.22 -24.42 18.55
N GLN A 2 -28.24 -24.17 17.67
CA GLN A 2 -26.90 -24.77 17.77
C GLN A 2 -25.94 -24.19 16.73
N ASN A 3 -24.66 -24.11 17.15
CA ASN A 3 -23.45 -23.79 16.41
C ASN A 3 -23.16 -22.33 16.04
N LYS A 4 -22.98 -21.49 17.07
CA LYS A 4 -21.90 -20.50 17.02
C LYS A 4 -20.60 -21.26 17.31
N LEU A 5 -19.81 -21.55 16.27
CA LEU A 5 -18.41 -21.94 16.44
C LEU A 5 -17.76 -21.01 17.45
N ASN A 6 -16.97 -21.56 18.37
CA ASN A 6 -16.12 -20.77 19.23
C ASN A 6 -15.21 -19.88 18.35
N ILE A 7 -14.89 -18.67 18.77
CA ILE A 7 -14.11 -17.69 17.97
C ILE A 7 -12.81 -18.32 17.45
N THR A 8 -12.18 -19.16 18.27
CA THR A 8 -10.98 -19.93 17.90
C THR A 8 -11.25 -20.87 16.73
N GLU A 9 -12.35 -21.63 16.77
CA GLU A 9 -12.76 -22.53 15.70
C GLU A 9 -13.10 -21.77 14.41
N GLN A 10 -13.71 -20.57 14.52
CA GLN A 10 -14.01 -19.71 13.38
C GLN A 10 -12.73 -19.22 12.69
N LEU A 11 -11.72 -18.83 13.46
CA LEU A 11 -10.42 -18.42 12.94
C LEU A 11 -9.67 -19.61 12.32
N GLU A 12 -9.70 -20.78 12.96
CA GLU A 12 -9.12 -22.02 12.45
C GLU A 12 -9.78 -22.50 11.16
N TYR A 13 -11.09 -22.41 11.06
CA TYR A 13 -11.82 -22.73 9.84
C TYR A 13 -11.41 -21.81 8.68
N ILE A 14 -11.33 -20.50 8.91
CA ILE A 14 -10.91 -19.53 7.88
C ILE A 14 -9.44 -19.71 7.50
N LEU A 15 -8.58 -20.01 8.47
CA LEU A 15 -7.19 -20.40 8.23
C LEU A 15 -7.12 -21.59 7.26
N HIS A 16 -7.86 -22.65 7.56
CA HIS A 16 -7.86 -23.88 6.77
C HIS A 16 -8.44 -23.67 5.37
N GLU A 17 -9.55 -22.93 5.23
CA GLU A 17 -10.15 -22.59 3.93
C GLU A 17 -9.24 -21.73 3.05
N GLU A 18 -8.68 -20.65 3.61
CA GLU A 18 -7.87 -19.71 2.83
C GLU A 18 -6.49 -20.29 2.49
N TYR A 19 -5.94 -21.15 3.35
CA TYR A 19 -4.71 -21.89 3.06
C TYR A 19 -4.94 -22.92 1.94
N ASN A 20 -6.00 -23.73 2.02
CA ASN A 20 -6.28 -24.74 0.99
C ASN A 20 -6.69 -24.14 -0.36
N SER A 21 -7.32 -22.97 -0.37
CA SER A 21 -7.77 -22.33 -1.61
C SER A 21 -6.67 -21.54 -2.33
N ASN A 22 -5.47 -21.41 -1.76
CA ASN A 22 -4.32 -20.67 -2.29
C ASN A 22 -4.58 -19.20 -2.67
N LYS A 23 -5.75 -18.63 -2.34
CA LYS A 23 -6.15 -17.28 -2.78
C LYS A 23 -5.25 -16.20 -2.18
N LEU A 24 -4.91 -16.33 -0.90
CA LEU A 24 -4.03 -15.39 -0.21
C LEU A 24 -2.60 -15.49 -0.70
N TYR A 25 -2.12 -16.71 -0.98
CA TYR A 25 -0.81 -16.96 -1.56
C TYR A 25 -0.68 -16.31 -2.94
N ILE A 26 -1.67 -16.48 -3.83
CA ILE A 26 -1.68 -15.84 -5.15
C ILE A 26 -1.63 -14.31 -5.03
N ILE A 27 -2.37 -13.72 -4.08
CA ILE A 27 -2.31 -12.27 -3.82
C ILE A 27 -0.91 -11.86 -3.38
N ALA A 28 -0.32 -12.56 -2.40
CA ALA A 28 1.02 -12.27 -1.90
C ALA A 28 2.07 -12.39 -3.01
N LEU A 29 2.06 -13.50 -3.75
CA LEU A 29 2.97 -13.79 -4.86
C LEU A 29 2.88 -12.76 -5.98
N SER A 30 1.66 -12.30 -6.30
CA SER A 30 1.46 -11.27 -7.32
C SER A 30 2.17 -9.95 -6.99
N ILE A 31 2.44 -9.70 -5.70
CA ILE A 31 3.07 -8.48 -5.19
C ILE A 31 4.56 -8.70 -4.90
N THR A 32 4.91 -9.76 -4.15
CA THR A 32 6.30 -10.03 -3.75
C THR A 32 7.16 -10.47 -4.92
N LYS A 33 6.57 -11.10 -5.94
CA LYS A 33 7.25 -11.75 -7.08
C LYS A 33 8.28 -12.81 -6.65
N ASP A 34 8.11 -13.34 -5.45
CA ASP A 34 8.99 -14.32 -4.82
C ASP A 34 8.12 -15.30 -4.02
N SER A 35 8.31 -16.60 -4.26
CA SER A 35 7.49 -17.67 -3.69
C SER A 35 7.68 -17.82 -2.19
N TYR A 36 8.92 -17.76 -1.70
CA TYR A 36 9.22 -17.89 -0.28
C TYR A 36 8.64 -16.70 0.50
N LEU A 37 8.84 -15.50 -0.03
CA LEU A 37 8.32 -14.29 0.60
C LEU A 37 6.79 -14.19 0.52
N ALA A 38 6.17 -14.82 -0.48
CA ALA A 38 4.73 -14.95 -0.53
C ALA A 38 4.18 -15.87 0.57
N GLU A 39 4.86 -16.99 0.87
CA GLU A 39 4.51 -17.89 1.98
C GLU A 39 4.64 -17.17 3.33
N ASP A 40 5.77 -16.50 3.55
CA ASP A 40 6.02 -15.74 4.77
C ASP A 40 4.94 -14.67 4.99
N VAL A 41 4.60 -13.92 3.94
CA VAL A 41 3.54 -12.89 3.99
C VAL A 41 2.20 -13.48 4.43
N VAL A 42 1.84 -14.66 3.94
CA VAL A 42 0.58 -15.32 4.32
C VAL A 42 0.62 -15.72 5.80
N GLN A 43 1.70 -16.35 6.26
CA GLN A 43 1.87 -16.73 7.67
C GLN A 43 1.82 -15.51 8.60
N ASP A 44 2.57 -14.46 8.28
CA ASP A 44 2.61 -13.20 9.02
C ASP A 44 1.23 -12.55 9.12
N SER A 45 0.46 -12.63 8.03
CA SER A 45 -0.87 -12.01 7.97
C SER A 45 -1.87 -12.74 8.85
N PHE A 46 -1.73 -14.05 9.01
CA PHE A 46 -2.55 -14.82 9.94
C PHE A 46 -2.20 -14.52 11.40
N ILE A 47 -0.92 -14.35 11.73
CA ILE A 47 -0.49 -13.93 13.08
C ILE A 47 -1.08 -12.55 13.40
N LYS A 48 -0.88 -11.57 12.50
CA LYS A 48 -1.42 -10.20 12.65
C LYS A 48 -2.94 -10.16 12.73
N MET A 49 -3.61 -11.05 12.01
CA MET A 49 -5.07 -11.20 12.09
C MET A 49 -5.48 -11.69 13.48
N LYS A 50 -4.85 -12.77 14.01
CA LYS A 50 -5.15 -13.28 15.36
C LYS A 50 -4.94 -12.20 16.42
N GLU A 51 -3.80 -11.50 16.37
CA GLU A 51 -3.48 -10.42 17.33
C GLU A 51 -4.50 -9.29 17.30
N LYS A 52 -4.96 -8.89 16.11
CA LYS A 52 -5.84 -7.71 15.93
C LYS A 52 -7.32 -8.08 15.85
N TYR A 53 -7.67 -9.36 15.95
CA TYR A 53 -9.03 -9.84 15.76
C TYR A 53 -10.04 -9.14 16.68
N HIS A 54 -9.64 -8.83 17.91
CA HIS A 54 -10.46 -8.10 18.88
C HIS A 54 -10.87 -6.69 18.41
N LYS A 55 -10.10 -6.07 17.51
CA LYS A 55 -10.37 -4.74 16.94
C LYS A 55 -11.33 -4.76 15.74
N LEU A 56 -11.65 -5.95 15.22
CA LEU A 56 -12.61 -6.07 14.13
C LEU A 56 -14.02 -5.94 14.69
N GLU A 57 -14.67 -4.80 14.45
CA GLU A 57 -16.04 -4.49 14.90
C GLU A 57 -17.07 -5.42 14.27
N ASP A 58 -16.91 -5.70 12.96
CA ASP A 58 -17.81 -6.55 12.19
C ASP A 58 -17.13 -7.87 11.80
N LYS A 59 -17.51 -8.96 12.48
CA LYS A 59 -16.91 -10.28 12.29
C LYS A 59 -17.25 -10.90 10.93
N GLU A 60 -18.33 -10.49 10.28
CA GLU A 60 -18.68 -10.98 8.94
C GLU A 60 -17.67 -10.50 7.89
N LYS A 61 -16.97 -9.39 8.18
CA LYS A 61 -15.93 -8.82 7.31
C LYS A 61 -14.54 -9.41 7.52
N LEU A 62 -14.42 -10.51 8.28
CA LEU A 62 -13.12 -11.15 8.59
C LEU A 62 -12.35 -11.57 7.33
N LYS A 63 -13.00 -12.18 6.33
CA LYS A 63 -12.35 -12.58 5.07
C LYS A 63 -11.83 -11.38 4.25
N PRO A 64 -12.66 -10.35 3.96
CA PRO A 64 -12.17 -9.10 3.34
C PRO A 64 -11.04 -8.42 4.14
N TRP A 65 -11.13 -8.44 5.46
CA TRP A 65 -10.12 -7.83 6.34
C TRP A 65 -8.79 -8.59 6.29
N LEU A 66 -8.82 -9.92 6.30
CA LEU A 66 -7.62 -10.75 6.13
C LEU A 66 -6.94 -10.50 4.77
N LYS A 67 -7.71 -10.39 3.67
CA LYS A 67 -7.16 -10.03 2.36
C LYS A 67 -6.49 -8.64 2.37
N LYS A 68 -7.01 -7.69 3.14
CA LYS A 68 -6.39 -6.37 3.34
C LYS A 68 -5.07 -6.49 4.11
N ILE A 69 -5.01 -7.31 5.15
CA ILE A 69 -3.78 -7.58 5.90
C ILE A 69 -2.71 -8.19 4.98
N VAL A 70 -3.06 -9.23 4.20
CA VAL A 70 -2.15 -9.88 3.25
C VAL A 70 -1.58 -8.90 2.23
N ARG A 71 -2.44 -8.11 1.58
CA ARG A 71 -1.99 -7.12 0.60
C ARG A 71 -1.03 -6.09 1.23
N ASN A 72 -1.34 -5.58 2.41
CA ASN A 72 -0.51 -4.58 3.09
C ASN A 72 0.84 -5.18 3.51
N THR A 73 0.85 -6.40 4.05
CA THR A 73 2.08 -7.12 4.43
C THR A 73 2.94 -7.39 3.20
N ALA A 74 2.36 -7.86 2.09
CA ALA A 74 3.08 -8.09 0.83
C ALA A 74 3.74 -6.82 0.28
N ILE A 75 3.01 -5.70 0.29
CA ILE A 75 3.53 -4.41 -0.17
C ILE A 75 4.71 -3.96 0.71
N ASN A 76 4.61 -4.14 2.02
CA ASN A 76 5.71 -3.78 2.94
C ASN A 76 6.96 -4.62 2.67
N VAL A 77 6.81 -5.94 2.51
CA VAL A 77 7.91 -6.85 2.17
C VAL A 77 8.55 -6.47 0.83
N TYR A 78 7.74 -6.20 -0.19
CA TYR A 78 8.22 -5.77 -1.50
C TYR A 78 9.01 -4.44 -1.41
N ILE A 79 8.51 -3.46 -0.66
CA ILE A 79 9.21 -2.18 -0.44
C ILE A 79 10.54 -2.39 0.28
N GLN A 80 10.59 -3.27 1.27
CA GLN A 80 11.83 -3.59 1.99
C GLN A 80 12.85 -4.24 1.06
N GLN A 81 12.45 -5.23 0.26
CA GLN A 81 13.35 -5.83 -0.74
C GLN A 81 13.85 -4.80 -1.75
N LYS A 82 12.98 -3.90 -2.23
CA LYS A 82 13.38 -2.85 -3.17
C LYS A 82 14.40 -1.90 -2.53
N LYS A 83 14.21 -1.51 -1.28
CA LYS A 83 15.18 -0.69 -0.52
C LYS A 83 16.50 -1.41 -0.28
N MET A 84 16.49 -2.72 -0.04
CA MET A 84 17.72 -3.51 0.10
C MET A 84 18.46 -3.61 -1.23
N ARG A 85 17.75 -3.82 -2.35
CA ARG A 85 18.31 -3.75 -3.70
C ARG A 85 18.85 -2.35 -4.04
N GLU A 86 18.12 -1.30 -3.68
CA GLU A 86 18.54 0.09 -3.91
C GLU A 86 19.76 0.46 -3.05
N ARG A 87 19.86 0.00 -1.79
CA ARG A 87 21.07 0.20 -0.97
C ARG A 87 22.32 -0.46 -1.55
N LEU A 88 22.19 -1.60 -2.23
CA LEU A 88 23.30 -2.21 -2.96
C LEU A 88 23.76 -1.39 -4.18
N VAL A 89 22.91 -0.49 -4.69
CA VAL A 89 23.21 0.39 -5.83
C VAL A 89 23.62 1.80 -5.37
N PHE A 90 23.28 2.19 -4.14
CA PHE A 90 23.43 3.57 -3.63
C PHE A 90 24.82 3.92 -3.08
N ASP A 91 25.76 2.97 -3.02
CA ASP A 91 27.15 3.25 -2.62
C ASP A 91 27.95 4.03 -3.70
N TYR A 92 27.33 4.30 -4.86
CA TYR A 92 28.02 4.91 -6.00
C TYR A 92 27.66 6.37 -6.31
N ASN A 93 26.57 6.96 -5.78
CA ASN A 93 26.15 8.30 -6.24
C ASN A 93 25.33 9.07 -5.19
N LEU A 94 26.00 9.78 -4.28
CA LEU A 94 25.35 10.59 -3.26
C LEU A 94 26.01 11.98 -3.15
N GLU A 95 25.74 12.84 -4.12
CA GLU A 95 25.90 14.29 -3.97
C GLU A 95 24.72 15.01 -4.64
N ASN A 96 24.21 16.03 -3.91
CA ASN A 96 23.26 17.07 -4.30
C ASN A 96 21.80 16.92 -3.81
N GLU A 97 21.59 17.40 -2.59
CA GLU A 97 20.36 18.08 -2.17
C GLU A 97 20.32 19.53 -2.67
N VAL A 98 19.10 20.09 -2.85
CA VAL A 98 18.60 21.40 -2.35
C VAL A 98 17.58 22.10 -3.31
N CYS A 99 16.37 22.38 -2.76
CA CYS A 99 15.40 23.50 -2.94
C CYS A 99 14.93 23.98 -4.35
N LEU A 100 13.75 24.59 -4.60
CA LEU A 100 12.58 25.06 -3.83
C LEU A 100 11.43 25.42 -4.80
N LYS A 101 10.21 25.51 -4.23
CA LYS A 101 8.98 26.28 -4.55
C LYS A 101 8.87 27.08 -5.87
N ASN A 102 7.65 27.06 -6.42
CA ASN A 102 7.06 27.89 -7.49
C ASN A 102 7.08 27.22 -8.88
N SER A 103 5.92 26.73 -9.34
CA SER A 103 5.57 26.50 -10.78
C SER A 103 4.34 25.62 -10.99
N VAL A 104 3.75 25.01 -9.94
CA VAL A 104 2.68 24.01 -10.14
C VAL A 104 1.31 24.64 -10.45
N GLU A 105 1.11 25.92 -10.17
CA GLU A 105 -0.18 26.61 -10.32
C GLU A 105 -0.49 27.09 -11.75
N GLU A 106 0.45 27.05 -12.70
CA GLU A 106 0.26 27.67 -14.03
C GLU A 106 -0.08 26.71 -15.20
N ILE A 107 -0.18 25.39 -15.00
CA ILE A 107 -0.17 24.43 -16.14
C ILE A 107 -1.53 23.80 -16.48
N ILE A 108 -2.63 24.07 -15.76
CA ILE A 108 -3.86 23.27 -15.90
C ILE A 108 -4.96 24.02 -16.67
N ASP A 109 -4.95 23.89 -17.99
CA ASP A 109 -6.12 24.10 -18.87
C ASP A 109 -6.86 22.78 -19.13
N GLN A 110 -8.20 22.83 -19.27
CA GLN A 110 -9.11 21.99 -18.46
C GLN A 110 -9.76 20.74 -19.08
N LYS A 111 -9.48 20.29 -20.31
CA LYS A 111 -10.14 19.06 -20.84
C LYS A 111 -9.29 18.05 -21.59
N VAL A 112 -8.18 18.47 -22.19
CA VAL A 112 -7.19 17.55 -22.80
C VAL A 112 -6.28 16.90 -21.73
N ASN A 113 -6.36 17.40 -20.49
CA ASN A 113 -5.41 17.11 -19.42
C ASN A 113 -5.76 15.93 -18.51
N GLU A 114 -7.03 15.49 -18.39
CA GLU A 114 -7.33 14.46 -17.39
C GLU A 114 -6.81 13.08 -17.80
N GLU A 115 -6.97 12.69 -19.06
CA GLU A 115 -6.40 11.43 -19.57
C GLU A 115 -4.88 11.46 -19.52
N PHE A 116 -4.26 12.56 -19.93
CA PHE A 116 -2.82 12.74 -19.86
C PHE A 116 -2.32 12.71 -18.40
N ALA A 117 -2.97 13.42 -17.48
CA ALA A 117 -2.66 13.36 -16.05
C ALA A 117 -2.84 11.95 -15.49
N ASN A 118 -3.88 11.23 -15.88
CA ASN A 118 -4.09 9.84 -15.47
C ASN A 118 -2.98 8.92 -15.98
N GLN A 119 -2.49 9.14 -17.21
CA GLN A 119 -1.33 8.42 -17.76
C GLN A 119 -0.03 8.75 -16.99
N LEU A 120 0.18 10.00 -16.60
CA LEU A 120 1.36 10.38 -15.80
C LEU A 120 1.29 9.80 -14.38
N ILE A 121 0.12 9.87 -13.75
CA ILE A 121 -0.14 9.31 -12.43
C ILE A 121 0.00 7.78 -12.44
N SER A 122 -0.38 7.11 -13.54
CA SER A 122 -0.19 5.66 -13.69
C SER A 122 1.28 5.25 -13.83
N LYS A 123 2.19 6.16 -14.21
CA LYS A 123 3.64 5.92 -14.21
C LYS A 123 4.27 6.01 -12.81
N LEU A 124 3.59 6.65 -11.85
CA LEU A 124 4.08 6.72 -10.47
C LEU A 124 4.03 5.37 -9.78
N GLU A 125 5.00 5.13 -8.89
CA GLU A 125 4.95 3.98 -7.98
C GLU A 125 3.71 4.06 -7.08
N PRO A 126 3.13 2.92 -6.65
CA PRO A 126 1.85 2.89 -5.94
C PRO A 126 1.76 3.82 -4.74
N GLN A 127 2.82 3.91 -3.94
CA GLN A 127 2.88 4.76 -2.75
C GLN A 127 2.84 6.27 -3.04
N PHE A 128 3.31 6.67 -4.22
CA PHE A 128 3.28 8.06 -4.68
C PHE A 128 1.95 8.37 -5.34
N ARG A 129 1.51 7.46 -6.21
CA ARG A 129 0.21 7.51 -6.86
C ARG A 129 -0.94 7.63 -5.86
N GLN A 130 -0.92 6.83 -4.80
CA GLN A 130 -2.00 6.78 -3.83
C GLN A 130 -2.16 8.11 -3.08
N VAL A 131 -1.05 8.74 -2.69
CA VAL A 131 -1.07 10.05 -2.02
C VAL A 131 -1.55 11.14 -2.98
N ILE A 132 -1.18 11.08 -4.26
CA ILE A 132 -1.69 12.01 -5.29
C ILE A 132 -3.20 11.84 -5.51
N ILE A 133 -3.69 10.60 -5.66
CA ILE A 133 -5.12 10.34 -5.88
C ILE A 133 -5.93 10.79 -4.66
N LEU A 134 -5.51 10.42 -3.45
CA LEU A 134 -6.23 10.81 -2.23
C LEU A 134 -6.24 12.33 -2.06
N ARG A 135 -5.13 13.01 -2.39
CA ARG A 135 -5.04 14.46 -2.25
C ARG A 135 -5.82 15.24 -3.31
N TYR A 136 -5.73 14.85 -4.58
CA TYR A 136 -6.18 15.67 -5.72
C TYR A 136 -7.41 15.12 -6.45
N LYS A 137 -7.79 13.85 -6.23
CA LYS A 137 -9.05 13.28 -6.77
C LYS A 137 -10.12 13.06 -5.73
N LYS A 138 -9.73 12.98 -4.45
CA LYS A 138 -10.64 12.73 -3.32
C LYS A 138 -10.63 13.86 -2.29
N ASP A 139 -9.89 14.94 -2.55
CA ASP A 139 -9.77 16.14 -1.73
C ASP A 139 -9.48 15.92 -0.23
N LEU A 140 -8.81 14.81 0.12
CA LEU A 140 -8.47 14.53 1.50
C LEU A 140 -7.35 15.46 1.99
N THR A 141 -7.43 15.84 3.27
CA THR A 141 -6.36 16.54 3.98
C THR A 141 -5.18 15.60 4.25
N LEU A 142 -3.98 16.15 4.46
CA LEU A 142 -2.80 15.33 4.73
C LEU A 142 -2.93 14.48 6.01
N ASN A 143 -3.71 14.94 6.99
CA ASN A 143 -4.01 14.21 8.22
C ASN A 143 -4.95 13.03 7.94
N GLU A 144 -6.00 13.24 7.15
CA GLU A 144 -6.91 12.15 6.75
C GLU A 144 -6.18 11.13 5.87
N ILE A 145 -5.27 11.57 4.99
CA ILE A 145 -4.42 10.66 4.21
C ILE A 145 -3.48 9.86 5.13
N ALA A 146 -2.91 10.51 6.15
CA ALA A 146 -2.06 9.84 7.14
C ALA A 146 -2.84 8.75 7.89
N GLN A 147 -4.09 9.05 8.27
CA GLN A 147 -4.99 8.10 8.92
C GLN A 147 -5.44 6.98 7.98
N ASP A 148 -5.90 7.31 6.77
CA ASP A 148 -6.40 6.38 5.75
C ASP A 148 -5.32 5.37 5.32
N LEU A 149 -4.09 5.86 5.14
CA LEU A 149 -2.94 5.05 4.79
C LEU A 149 -2.21 4.44 5.99
N ASN A 150 -2.59 4.82 7.22
CA ASN A 150 -1.93 4.45 8.46
C ASN A 150 -0.40 4.67 8.43
N ILE A 151 0.01 5.89 8.04
CA ILE A 151 1.41 6.35 7.97
C ILE A 151 1.55 7.69 8.69
N SER A 152 2.78 8.07 9.07
CA SER A 152 3.00 9.39 9.70
C SER A 152 2.70 10.53 8.73
N LEU A 153 2.25 11.67 9.27
CA LEU A 153 2.04 12.90 8.49
C LEU A 153 3.31 13.32 7.72
N GLY A 154 4.49 13.12 8.32
CA GLY A 154 5.78 13.36 7.65
C GLY A 154 5.99 12.45 6.43
N THR A 155 5.54 11.19 6.51
CA THR A 155 5.59 10.25 5.37
C THR A 155 4.64 10.70 4.25
N VAL A 156 3.44 11.17 4.58
CA VAL A 156 2.50 11.74 3.60
C VAL A 156 3.15 12.92 2.88
N LYS A 157 3.71 13.88 3.62
CA LYS A 157 4.38 15.07 3.07
C LYS A 157 5.55 14.70 2.15
N SER A 158 6.42 13.80 2.60
CA SER A 158 7.56 13.33 1.80
C SER A 158 7.13 12.60 0.53
N ARG A 159 6.10 11.75 0.61
CA ARG A 159 5.54 11.05 -0.55
C ARG A 159 4.89 12.02 -1.52
N LEU A 160 4.12 13.00 -1.05
CA LEU A 160 3.48 14.00 -1.90
C LEU A 160 4.54 14.80 -2.68
N ASN A 161 5.56 15.32 -2.00
CA ASN A 161 6.65 16.06 -2.65
C ASN A 161 7.38 15.23 -3.72
N ARG A 162 7.74 13.97 -3.40
CA ARG A 162 8.39 13.07 -4.36
C ARG A 162 7.49 12.73 -5.54
N SER A 163 6.18 12.61 -5.31
CA SER A 163 5.21 12.34 -6.36
C SER A 163 5.14 13.50 -7.36
N LEU A 164 5.04 14.74 -6.85
CA LEU A 164 5.02 15.95 -7.67
C LEU A 164 6.33 16.12 -8.44
N PHE A 165 7.48 15.87 -7.81
CA PHE A 165 8.78 15.88 -8.48
C PHE A 165 8.85 14.88 -9.64
N LYS A 166 8.37 13.64 -9.43
CA LYS A 166 8.34 12.62 -10.48
C LYS A 166 7.38 12.99 -11.61
N LEU A 167 6.19 13.52 -11.30
CA LEU A 167 5.25 13.97 -12.32
C LEU A 167 5.84 15.09 -13.18
N LYS A 168 6.53 16.05 -12.56
CA LYS A 168 7.22 17.14 -13.28
C LYS A 168 8.30 16.64 -14.25
N LYS A 169 8.93 15.51 -13.97
CA LYS A 169 9.91 14.88 -14.89
C LYS A 169 9.26 14.18 -16.08
N TYR A 170 7.97 13.84 -15.98
CA TYR A 170 7.22 13.21 -17.07
C TYR A 170 6.43 14.20 -17.93
N LEU A 171 6.30 15.45 -17.47
CA LEU A 171 5.91 16.60 -18.26
C LEU A 171 7.10 17.04 -19.10
#